data_AF-A0A7C5SED6-F1
#
_entry.id   AF-A0A7C5SED6-F1
#
_cell.length_a   1.000
_cell.length_b   1.000
_cell.length_c   1.000
_cell.angle_alpha   90.00
_cell.angle_beta   90.00
_cell.angle_gamma   90.00
#
_symmetry.space_group_name_H-M   'P 1'
#
loop_
_entity.id
_entity.type
_entity.pdbx_description
1 polymer ?
#
loop_
_entity_poly.entity_id
_entity_poly.type
_entity_poly.pdbx_seq_one_letter_code
_entity_poly.pdbx_strand_id
1 'polypeptide(L)' 'SITVEFEKIGEGNDPWGNYRAGGLVHFTIKRSDFGIKYMQGPLGDEVEITVNIEGIRG' A
#
# COMPACT_ATOMS: atom_id res chain seq x y z
N SER A 1 1.93 -3.29 -14.25
CA SER A 1 2.51 -2.83 -12.97
C SER A 1 1.92 -1.48 -12.65
N ILE A 2 1.89 -1.10 -11.38
CA ILE A 2 1.49 0.24 -10.93
C ILE A 2 2.70 0.86 -10.24
N THR A 3 2.94 2.14 -10.49
CA THR A 3 3.97 2.93 -9.81
C THR A 3 3.30 3.77 -8.74
N VAL A 4 3.87 3.76 -7.54
CA VAL A 4 3.31 4.40 -6.35
C VAL A 4 4.43 5.10 -5.58
N GLU A 5 4.07 6.15 -4.84
CA GLU A 5 4.99 6.82 -3.94
C GLU A 5 4.98 6.14 -2.57
N PHE A 6 6.17 5.89 -2.02
CA PHE A 6 6.33 5.34 -0.68
C PHE A 6 6.59 6.47 0.32
N GLU A 7 5.70 6.61 1.30
CA GLU A 7 5.85 7.54 2.41
C GLU A 7 6.55 6.83 3.57
N LYS A 8 7.78 7.23 3.87
CA LYS A 8 8.50 6.75 5.05
C LYS A 8 7.94 7.42 6.30
N ILE A 9 7.49 6.61 7.26
CA ILE A 9 6.89 7.08 8.51
C ILE A 9 7.91 7.10 9.66
N GLY A 10 8.76 6.07 9.76
CA GLY A 10 9.72 6.00 10.86
C GLY A 10 10.71 4.86 10.74
N GLU A 11 11.78 4.94 11.51
CA GLU A 11 12.80 3.90 11.61
C GLU A 11 13.52 3.96 12.96
N GLY A 12 14.09 2.84 13.38
CA GLY A 12 14.82 2.75 14.65
C GLY A 12 15.23 1.34 15.04
N ASN A 13 15.98 1.24 16.13
CA ASN A 13 16.30 -0.06 16.74
C ASN A 13 15.09 -0.58 17.51
N ASP A 14 14.78 -1.87 17.35
CA ASP A 14 13.73 -2.55 18.08
C ASP A 14 14.25 -3.18 19.39
N PRO A 15 13.38 -3.54 20.35
CA PRO A 15 13.77 -4.14 21.63
C PRO A 15 14.49 -5.50 21.51
N TRP A 16 14.52 -6.10 20.33
CA TRP A 16 15.12 -7.40 20.05
C TRP A 16 16.48 -7.28 19.35
N GLY A 17 17.00 -6.06 19.22
CA GLY A 17 18.33 -5.79 18.66
C GLY A 17 18.37 -5.64 17.14
N ASN A 18 17.22 -5.64 16.46
CA ASN A 18 17.16 -5.40 15.01
C ASN A 18 16.95 -3.92 14.71
N TYR A 19 17.20 -3.53 13.47
CA TYR A 19 16.80 -2.22 12.95
C TYR A 19 15.53 -2.35 12.10
N ARG A 20 14.51 -1.54 12.37
CA ARG A 20 13.26 -1.50 11.62
C ARG A 20 13.11 -0.17 10.89
N ALA A 21 12.54 -0.22 9.70
CA ALA A 21 12.07 0.97 8.98
C ALA A 21 10.69 0.67 8.41
N GLY A 22 9.77 1.60 8.57
CA GLY A 22 8.38 1.44 8.18
C GLY A 22 7.84 2.66 7.46
N GLY A 23 6.83 2.43 6.65
CA GLY A 23 6.13 3.45 5.90
C GLY A 23 4.84 2.93 5.31
N LEU A 24 4.19 3.79 4.54
CA LEU A 24 2.94 3.48 3.88
C LEU A 24 2.98 3.84 2.41
N VAL A 25 2.09 3.21 1.66
CA VAL A 25 1.76 3.58 0.28
C VAL A 25 0.26 3.79 0.23
N HIS A 26 -0.16 4.90 -0.36
CA HIS A 26 -1.54 5.23 -0.58
C HIS A 26 -1.79 5.51 -2.07
N PHE A 27 -2.74 4.81 -2.69
CA PHE A 27 -3.04 4.96 -4.11
C PHE A 27 -4.43 4.45 -4.47
N THR A 28 -4.95 4.91 -5.62
CA THR A 28 -6.25 4.50 -6.16
C THR A 28 -6.05 3.73 -7.45
N ILE A 29 -6.79 2.63 -7.61
CA ILE A 29 -6.86 1.86 -8.87
C ILE A 29 -8.29 1.85 -9.40
N LYS A 30 -8.45 1.47 -10.68
CA LYS A 30 -9.75 1.05 -11.21
C LYS A 30 -9.87 -0.45 -11.17
N ARG A 31 -10.91 -0.98 -10.53
CA ARG A 31 -11.16 -2.44 -10.51
C ARG A 31 -11.42 -3.01 -11.91
N SER A 32 -11.94 -2.19 -12.82
CA SER A 32 -12.17 -2.57 -14.22
C SER A 32 -10.89 -2.87 -15.01
N ASP A 33 -9.76 -2.22 -14.69
CA ASP A 33 -8.44 -2.48 -15.29
C ASP A 33 -7.95 -3.91 -14.98
N PHE A 34 -8.46 -4.51 -13.90
CA PHE A 34 -8.17 -5.87 -13.46
C PHE A 34 -9.28 -6.88 -13.82
N GLY A 35 -10.19 -6.51 -14.75
CA GLY A 35 -11.23 -7.41 -15.26
C GLY A 35 -12.51 -7.46 -14.41
N ILE A 36 -12.58 -6.73 -13.29
CA ILE A 36 -13.76 -6.68 -12.43
C ILE A 36 -14.76 -5.66 -12.99
N LYS A 37 -15.55 -6.07 -13.99
CA LYS A 37 -16.44 -5.17 -14.76
C LYS A 37 -17.93 -5.32 -14.46
N TYR A 38 -18.33 -6.15 -13.50
CA TYR A 38 -19.73 -6.27 -13.11
C TYR A 38 -20.21 -5.04 -12.31
N MET A 39 -21.51 -4.75 -12.36
CA MET A 39 -22.18 -3.69 -11.58
C MET A 39 -21.56 -2.28 -11.77
N GLN A 40 -21.02 -1.99 -12.95
CA GLN A 40 -20.51 -0.66 -13.30
C GLN A 40 -21.67 0.35 -13.32
N GLY A 41 -21.53 1.46 -12.59
CA GLY A 41 -22.59 2.44 -12.34
C GLY A 41 -23.08 2.39 -10.89
N PRO A 42 -23.81 1.34 -10.46
CA PRO A 42 -24.25 1.20 -9.06
C PRO A 42 -23.10 1.06 -8.06
N LEU A 43 -21.98 0.43 -8.49
CA LEU A 43 -20.76 0.32 -7.71
C LEU A 43 -19.64 1.09 -8.40
N GLY A 44 -18.98 1.97 -7.64
CA GLY A 44 -17.83 2.74 -8.10
C GLY A 44 -16.73 1.87 -8.70
N ASP A 45 -16.00 2.45 -9.65
CA ASP A 45 -14.87 1.77 -10.29
C ASP A 45 -13.55 2.00 -9.54
N GLU A 46 -13.45 3.11 -8.80
CA GLU A 46 -12.29 3.48 -8.00
C GLU A 46 -12.21 2.66 -6.71
N VAL A 47 -11.01 2.15 -6.43
CA VAL A 47 -10.68 1.44 -5.20
C VAL A 47 -9.46 2.11 -4.59
N GLU A 48 -9.64 2.69 -3.41
CA GLU A 48 -8.60 3.28 -2.58
C GLU A 48 -7.88 2.18 -1.79
N ILE A 49 -6.55 2.16 -1.87
CA ILE A 49 -5.71 1.13 -1.25
C ILE A 49 -4.67 1.82 -0.38
N THR A 50 -4.59 1.39 0.87
CA THR A 50 -3.51 1.75 1.79
C THR A 50 -2.73 0.51 2.18
N VAL A 51 -1.42 0.54 1.99
CA VAL A 51 -0.50 -0.54 2.34
C VAL A 51 0.47 -0.03 3.39
N ASN A 52 0.55 -0.71 4.54
CA ASN A 52 1.56 -0.45 5.57
C ASN A 52 2.67 -1.48 5.43
N ILE A 53 3.93 -1.04 5.38
CA ILE A 53 5.10 -1.89 5.14
C ILE A 53 6.12 -1.64 6.25
N GLU A 54 6.67 -2.72 6.81
CA GLU A 54 7.82 -2.69 7.71
C GLU A 54 8.91 -3.65 7.22
N GLY A 55 10.13 -3.11 7.07
CA GLY A 55 11.33 -3.90 6.81
C GLY A 55 12.15 -4.09 8.08
N ILE A 56 12.68 -5.29 8.27
CA ILE A 56 13.62 -5.62 9.37
C ILE A 56 14.99 -5.86 8.76
N ARG A 57 16.01 -5.16 9.28
CA ARG A 57 17.42 -5.46 9.06
C ARG A 57 17.98 -6.11 10.33
N GLY A 58 18.27 -7.40 10.23
CA GLY A 58 19.05 -8.16 11.21
C GLY A 58 20.55 -7.99 11.05
#